data_AF-K9RWH2-F1
#
_entry.id   AF-K9RWH2-F1
#
_cell.length_a   1.000
_cell.length_b   1.000
_cell.length_c   1.000
_cell.angle_alpha   90.00
_cell.angle_beta   90.00
_cell.angle_gamma   90.00
#
_symmetry.space_group_name_H-M   'P 1'
#
loop_
_entity.id
_entity.type
_entity.pdbx_description
1 polymer ?
#
loop_
_entity_poly.entity_id
_entity_poly.type
_entity_poly.pdbx_seq_one_letter_code
_entity_poly.pdbx_strand_id
1 'polypeptide(L)'
;MTLNLELPPELENSLIEAAREEGLSVESLALKHLKNFFQDGQKRIEAAKVLQSWIDDSDTTEQQATGAFLLQVLDQDRPIESKLFPKEMKGITW
;
A
#
# COMPACT_ATOMS: atom_id res chain seq x y z
N MET A 1 25.26 -11.67 8.21
CA MET A 1 24.14 -12.13 9.06
C MET A 1 23.29 -13.04 8.20
N THR A 2 22.97 -14.25 8.67
CA THR A 2 22.21 -15.26 7.93
C THR A 2 20.83 -15.42 8.56
N LEU A 3 19.78 -15.38 7.76
CA LEU A 3 18.39 -15.55 8.18
C LEU A 3 17.85 -16.82 7.53
N ASN A 4 17.37 -17.77 8.33
CA ASN A 4 16.68 -18.96 7.83
C ASN A 4 15.18 -18.71 7.89
N LEU A 5 14.49 -18.87 6.76
CA LEU A 5 13.04 -18.76 6.64
C LEU A 5 12.46 -20.15 6.47
N GLU A 6 11.72 -20.61 7.47
CA GLU A 6 10.90 -21.82 7.35
C GLU A 6 9.55 -21.43 6.76
N LEU A 7 9.24 -21.95 5.59
CA LEU A 7 8.01 -21.64 4.86
C LEU A 7 7.16 -22.90 4.72
N PRO A 8 5.81 -22.77 4.73
CA PRO A 8 4.95 -23.85 4.29
C PRO A 8 5.29 -24.28 2.86
N PRO A 9 5.17 -25.58 2.51
CA PRO A 9 5.58 -26.08 1.19
C PRO A 9 4.92 -25.36 0.02
N GLU A 10 3.66 -24.94 0.17
CA GLU A 10 2.91 -24.22 -0.85
C GLU A 10 3.52 -22.84 -1.11
N LEU A 11 3.97 -22.17 -0.05
CA LEU A 11 4.56 -20.84 -0.12
C LEU A 11 5.99 -20.89 -0.68
N GLU A 12 6.76 -21.90 -0.30
CA GLU A 12 8.09 -22.14 -0.84
C GLU A 12 8.04 -22.39 -2.35
N ASN A 13 7.16 -23.29 -2.80
CA ASN A 13 6.95 -23.55 -4.23
C ASN A 13 6.51 -22.29 -4.99
N SER A 14 5.60 -21.51 -4.40
CA SER A 14 5.14 -20.25 -5.01
C SER A 14 6.28 -19.24 -5.17
N LEU A 15 7.16 -19.14 -4.17
CA LEU A 15 8.32 -18.25 -4.22
C LEU A 15 9.34 -18.70 -5.27
N ILE A 16 9.57 -20.01 -5.41
CA ILE A 16 10.47 -20.58 -6.42
C ILE A 16 9.96 -20.28 -7.84
N GLU A 17 8.67 -20.50 -8.09
CA GLU A 17 8.08 -20.22 -9.41
C GLU A 17 8.10 -18.72 -9.72
N ALA A 18 7.72 -17.86 -8.77
CA ALA A 18 7.80 -16.41 -8.96
C ALA A 18 9.25 -15.92 -9.21
N ALA A 19 10.24 -16.52 -8.54
CA ALA A 19 11.65 -16.19 -8.76
C ALA A 19 12.09 -16.56 -10.18
N ARG A 20 11.62 -17.71 -10.69
CA ARG A 20 11.86 -18.14 -12.06
C ARG A 20 11.23 -17.18 -13.07
N GLU A 21 9.98 -16.76 -12.84
CA GLU A 21 9.28 -15.81 -13.72
C GLU A 21 9.96 -14.44 -13.78
N GLU A 22 10.45 -13.93 -12.65
CA GLU A 22 11.15 -12.65 -12.58
C GLU A 22 12.64 -12.74 -12.96
N GLY A 23 13.17 -13.95 -13.20
CA GLY A 23 14.58 -14.19 -13.49
C GLY A 23 15.52 -13.85 -12.33
N LEU A 24 15.01 -13.90 -11.10
CA LEU A 24 15.72 -13.58 -9.87
C LEU A 24 16.09 -14.86 -9.12
N SER A 25 17.09 -14.77 -8.22
CA SER A 25 17.30 -15.83 -7.24
C SER A 25 16.17 -15.82 -6.20
N VAL A 26 15.87 -16.99 -5.63
CA VAL A 26 14.82 -17.16 -4.61
C VAL A 26 15.08 -16.24 -3.42
N GLU A 27 16.33 -16.10 -2.99
CA GLU A 27 16.74 -15.23 -1.88
C GLU A 27 16.53 -13.76 -2.23
N SER A 28 16.88 -13.36 -3.46
CA SER A 28 16.74 -11.97 -3.92
C SER A 28 15.28 -11.56 -3.97
N LEU A 29 14.41 -12.45 -4.46
CA LEU A 29 12.97 -12.23 -4.50
C LEU A 29 12.37 -12.20 -3.09
N ALA A 30 12.76 -13.13 -2.21
CA ALA A 30 12.32 -13.14 -0.82
C ALA A 30 12.67 -11.83 -0.10
N LEU A 31 13.90 -11.35 -0.26
CA LEU A 31 14.34 -10.06 0.31
C LEU A 31 13.58 -8.88 -0.27
N LYS A 32 13.30 -8.87 -1.58
CA LYS A 32 12.49 -7.84 -2.24
C LYS A 32 11.09 -7.79 -1.62
N HIS A 33 10.42 -8.93 -1.46
CA HIS A 33 9.09 -8.98 -0.84
C HIS A 33 9.11 -8.59 0.64
N LEU A 34 10.07 -9.08 1.42
CA LEU A 34 10.22 -8.69 2.84
C LEU A 34 10.43 -7.19 2.98
N LYS A 35 11.32 -6.61 2.18
CA LYS A 35 11.57 -5.16 2.16
C LYS A 35 10.28 -4.39 1.86
N ASN A 36 9.56 -4.78 0.82
CA ASN A 36 8.31 -4.14 0.44
C ASN A 36 7.27 -4.26 1.56
N PHE A 37 7.11 -5.44 2.15
CA PHE A 37 6.17 -5.68 3.26
C PHE A 37 6.45 -4.76 4.46
N PHE A 38 7.71 -4.64 4.88
CA PHE A 38 8.09 -3.75 5.97
C PHE A 38 7.87 -2.27 5.62
N GLN A 39 8.20 -1.86 4.39
CA GLN A 39 7.95 -0.50 3.92
C GLN A 39 6.46 -0.17 3.87
N ASP A 40 5.62 -1.09 3.40
CA ASP A 40 4.18 -0.88 3.30
C ASP A 40 3.52 -0.91 4.69
N GLY A 41 4.05 -1.69 5.63
CA GLY A 41 3.68 -1.60 7.05
C GLY A 41 3.98 -0.21 7.65
N GLN A 42 5.16 0.33 7.41
CA GLN A 42 5.54 1.67 7.85
C GLN A 42 4.67 2.76 7.21
N LYS A 43 4.43 2.68 5.90
CA LYS A 43 3.52 3.60 5.19
C LYS A 43 2.12 3.59 5.81
N ARG A 44 1.59 2.41 6.15
CA ARG A 44 0.28 2.28 6.80
C ARG A 44 0.23 2.90 8.19
N ILE A 45 1.28 2.73 9.00
CA ILE A 45 1.37 3.35 10.33
C ILE A 45 1.47 4.87 10.21
N GLU A 46 2.29 5.39 9.30
CA GLU A 46 2.41 6.82 9.08
C GLU A 46 1.11 7.42 8.52
N ALA A 47 0.45 6.74 7.58
CA ALA A 47 -0.87 7.13 7.11
C ALA A 47 -1.91 7.16 8.25
N ALA A 48 -1.90 6.16 9.14
CA ALA A 48 -2.79 6.14 10.30
C ALA A 48 -2.51 7.27 11.30
N LYS A 49 -1.23 7.61 11.54
CA LYS A 49 -0.87 8.76 12.38
C LYS A 49 -1.32 10.08 11.79
N VAL A 50 -1.15 10.25 10.49
CA VAL A 50 -1.62 11.43 9.75
C VAL A 50 -3.15 11.53 9.87
N LEU A 51 -3.88 10.43 9.63
CA LEU A 51 -5.34 10.42 9.83
C LEU A 51 -5.75 10.76 11.26
N GLN A 52 -5.03 10.24 12.27
CA GLN A 52 -5.30 10.52 13.67
C GLN A 52 -5.05 12.00 14.01
N SER A 53 -3.98 12.60 13.48
CA SER A 53 -3.71 14.02 13.69
C SER A 53 -4.82 14.90 13.12
N TRP A 54 -5.52 14.47 12.07
CA TRP A 54 -6.66 15.23 11.53
C TRP A 54 -7.92 15.12 12.37
N ILE A 55 -8.11 13.98 13.04
CA ILE A 55 -9.24 13.77 13.95
C ILE A 55 -9.03 14.63 15.21
N ASP A 56 -7.78 14.73 15.64
CA ASP A 56 -7.41 15.43 16.87
C ASP A 56 -7.21 16.95 16.66
N ASP A 57 -6.94 17.39 15.43
CA ASP A 57 -6.80 18.83 15.12
C ASP A 57 -8.15 19.48 14.78
N SER A 58 -8.39 20.64 15.39
CA SER A 58 -9.66 21.38 15.32
C SER A 58 -9.64 22.54 14.32
N ASP A 59 -8.51 22.76 13.64
CA ASP A 59 -8.43 23.74 12.56
C ASP A 59 -8.99 23.18 11.25
N THR A 60 -10.20 23.63 10.94
CA THR A 60 -10.95 23.27 9.73
C THR A 60 -10.23 23.60 8.41
N THR A 61 -9.30 24.56 8.41
CA THR A 61 -8.56 24.99 7.22
C THR A 61 -7.47 23.99 6.86
N GLU A 62 -6.74 23.52 7.88
CA GLU A 62 -5.73 22.49 7.75
C GLU A 62 -6.39 21.16 7.35
N GLN A 63 -7.52 20.81 7.96
CA GLN A 63 -8.31 19.61 7.57
C GLN A 63 -8.71 19.60 6.08
N GLN A 64 -9.10 20.73 5.49
CA GLN A 64 -9.50 20.78 4.08
C GLN A 64 -8.34 20.59 3.11
N ALA A 65 -7.22 21.31 3.30
CA ALA A 65 -6.03 21.17 2.45
C ALA A 65 -5.47 19.75 2.51
N THR A 66 -5.54 19.18 3.71
CA THR A 66 -5.02 17.88 4.03
C THR A 66 -5.93 16.76 3.52
N GLY A 67 -7.25 16.92 3.60
CA GLY A 67 -8.23 16.03 2.96
C GLY A 67 -8.08 15.96 1.43
N ALA A 68 -7.76 17.08 0.77
CA ALA A 68 -7.47 17.09 -0.66
C ALA A 68 -6.20 16.29 -1.03
N PHE A 69 -5.18 16.36 -0.17
CA PHE A 69 -3.95 15.59 -0.34
C PHE A 69 -4.19 14.07 -0.22
N LEU A 70 -4.98 13.61 0.76
CA LEU A 70 -5.28 12.16 0.85
C LEU A 70 -6.13 11.64 -0.29
N LEU A 71 -7.10 12.42 -0.78
CA LEU A 71 -7.86 12.02 -1.96
C LEU A 71 -6.94 11.78 -3.16
N GLN A 72 -5.91 12.61 -3.31
CA GLN A 72 -4.92 12.47 -4.37
C GLN A 72 -4.03 11.23 -4.17
N VAL A 73 -3.55 10.95 -2.96
CA VAL A 73 -2.70 9.78 -2.67
C VAL A 73 -3.49 8.47 -2.84
N LEU A 74 -4.72 8.43 -2.33
CA LEU A 74 -5.59 7.26 -2.47
C LEU A 74 -6.00 6.99 -3.93
N ASP A 75 -6.07 8.02 -4.77
CA ASP A 75 -6.33 7.85 -6.20
C ASP A 75 -5.10 7.32 -6.95
N GLN A 76 -3.89 7.61 -6.47
CA GLN A 76 -2.63 7.12 -7.05
C GLN A 76 -2.30 5.68 -6.66
N ASP A 77 -2.63 5.24 -5.45
CA ASP A 77 -2.32 3.90 -4.93
C ASP A 77 -3.33 2.82 -5.39
N ARG A 78 -4.11 3.15 -6.42
CA ARG A 78 -5.30 2.41 -6.80
C ARG A 78 -5.09 1.52 -8.02
N PRO A 79 -5.67 0.31 -8.04
CA PRO A 79 -5.77 -0.48 -9.26
C PRO A 79 -6.51 0.35 -10.32
N ILE A 80 -5.86 0.57 -11.46
CA ILE A 80 -6.20 1.53 -12.55
C ILE A 80 -7.68 1.51 -12.98
N GLU A 81 -8.39 0.41 -12.74
CA GLU A 81 -9.77 0.18 -13.16
C GLU A 81 -10.85 0.68 -12.19
N SER A 82 -10.51 1.00 -10.93
CA SER A 82 -11.50 1.51 -9.98
C SER A 82 -11.32 3.02 -9.80
N LYS A 83 -12.28 3.84 -10.19
CA LYS A 83 -12.32 5.27 -9.82
C LYS A 83 -13.36 5.47 -8.72
N LEU A 84 -13.03 6.34 -7.75
CA LEU A 84 -13.83 6.63 -6.53
C LEU A 84 -15.17 7.19 -6.96
N PHE A 85 -15.14 7.96 -8.05
CA PHE A 85 -16.29 8.52 -8.71
C PHE A 85 -16.01 8.43 -10.22
N PRO A 86 -16.66 7.51 -10.95
CA PRO A 86 -16.71 7.58 -12.40
C PRO A 86 -17.09 9.01 -12.82
N LYS A 87 -16.55 9.52 -13.93
CA LYS A 87 -16.82 10.92 -14.35
C LYS A 87 -18.32 11.16 -14.50
N GLU A 88 -19.06 10.11 -14.85
CA GLU A 88 -20.49 10.07 -15.02
C GLU A 88 -21.26 10.24 -13.69
N MET A 89 -20.63 9.99 -12.53
CA MET A 89 -21.25 10.08 -11.21
C MET A 89 -20.93 11.37 -10.45
N LYS A 90 -20.12 12.28 -11.01
CA LYS A 90 -19.80 13.55 -10.34
C LYS A 90 -21.05 14.45 -10.30
N GLY A 91 -21.65 14.58 -9.10
CA GLY A 91 -22.80 15.45 -8.87
C GLY A 91 -24.17 14.74 -8.88
N ILE A 92 -24.20 13.41 -8.96
CA ILE A 92 -25.42 12.63 -8.74
C ILE A 92 -25.50 12.33 -7.24
N THR A 93 -26.55 12.82 -6.59
CA THR A 93 -26.89 12.46 -5.21
C THR A 93 -28.16 11.61 -5.27
N TRP A 94 -28.16 10.47 -4.57
CA TRP A 94 -29.34 9.63 -4.35
C TRP A 94 -29.98 9.97 -3.02
#